data_AF-A0A5K1V0F6-F1
#
_entry.id   AF-A0A5K1V0F6-F1
#
_cell.length_a   1.000
_cell.length_b   1.000
_cell.length_c   1.000
_cell.angle_alpha   90.00
_cell.angle_beta   90.00
_cell.angle_gamma   90.00
#
_symmetry.space_group_name_H-M   'P 1'
#
loop_
_entity.id
_entity.type
_entity.pdbx_description
1 polymer ?
#
loop_
_entity_poly.entity_id
_entity_poly.type
_entity_poly.pdbx_seq_one_letter_code
_entity_poly.pdbx_strand_id
1 'polypeptide(L)'
;MKVQLEHLYLLNVVLYLDYMNARKFAQINSKCLKTIHCLLRNPNIVNVEGESKLSQLSSKTKGIIGELKTFDGIQTLSCDYEVLLNIPFTLIKNVQCFNLSLKLLQPFDLIKIKEYDITDKIIELTLFIYTNVDTRFDFTRFKSLRRLHINYGFNVNEQSLELISPILNVLPHFTKLIIECAASGVLQFLPYIKQLNKIRIEILLRVIGLKDSIYNELKEIHSYCKICSVFNNISPFLINHSIPLLIDQKKLFIIAPDIVETDEVESAWNLYYPSKVSIFGNKDLFTNVKELNLSHYDSLIDLSLSRIHSYNPIQLSFPVSLRSLSFSCFNVTPFPSLSSLKIEELKVNDCSTVVSLCLPTTLTKLYVFDCERLTEIIDLNNEKMRDLKISCPSVKMIVPYVSKKRLKKYYNKVTSNNPVDILVSQRARQCMGKTDNFSDVELPTSNIPLVRRSFVSVNC
;
A
#
# COMPACT_ATOMS: atom_id res chain seq x y z
N MET A 1 41.67 8.79 -8.42
CA MET A 1 40.59 7.81 -8.17
C MET A 1 39.98 7.46 -9.52
N LYS A 2 40.22 6.27 -10.08
CA LYS A 2 39.63 5.88 -11.37
C LYS A 2 38.14 5.63 -11.16
N VAL A 3 37.31 6.60 -11.49
CA VAL A 3 35.87 6.38 -11.64
C VAL A 3 35.74 5.41 -12.82
N GLN A 4 35.37 4.16 -12.53
CA GLN A 4 35.14 3.16 -13.57
C GLN A 4 34.02 3.66 -14.48
N LEU A 5 34.20 3.55 -15.80
CA LEU A 5 33.25 4.00 -16.82
C LEU A 5 31.80 3.55 -16.52
N GLU A 6 31.66 2.41 -15.84
CA GLU A 6 30.41 1.81 -15.37
C GLU A 6 29.60 2.75 -14.45
N HIS A 7 30.25 3.57 -13.61
CA HIS A 7 29.60 4.52 -12.70
C HIS A 7 28.98 5.71 -13.45
N LEU A 8 29.68 6.21 -14.47
CA LEU A 8 29.23 7.28 -15.38
C LEU A 8 28.14 6.77 -16.34
N TYR A 9 28.24 5.52 -16.78
CA TYR A 9 27.22 4.88 -17.60
C TYR A 9 25.92 4.63 -16.82
N LEU A 10 26.02 4.20 -15.57
CA LEU A 10 24.87 4.00 -14.68
C LEU A 10 24.11 5.30 -14.36
N LEU A 11 24.81 6.42 -14.16
CA LEU A 11 24.19 7.73 -13.93
C LEU A 11 23.34 8.20 -15.11
N ASN A 12 23.75 7.88 -16.35
CA ASN A 12 23.03 8.29 -17.56
C ASN A 12 21.91 7.33 -17.97
N VAL A 13 22.01 6.04 -17.64
CA VAL A 13 21.00 5.02 -18.01
C VAL A 13 19.89 4.89 -16.96
N VAL A 14 20.20 5.04 -15.66
CA VAL A 14 19.23 4.82 -14.56
C VAL A 14 18.14 5.89 -14.50
N LEU A 15 18.37 7.10 -15.03
CA LEU A 15 17.34 8.14 -15.18
C LEU A 15 16.14 7.68 -16.03
N TYR A 16 16.33 6.64 -16.84
CA TYR A 16 15.32 6.06 -17.72
C TYR A 16 14.82 4.68 -17.26
N LEU A 17 15.35 4.16 -16.15
CA LEU A 17 14.90 2.88 -15.59
C LEU A 17 13.88 3.14 -14.49
N ASP A 18 12.70 2.53 -14.60
CA ASP A 18 11.79 2.46 -13.47
C ASP A 18 12.42 1.65 -12.30
N TYR A 19 11.85 1.81 -11.11
CA TYR A 19 12.31 1.16 -9.88
C TYR A 19 12.47 -0.36 -10.01
N MET A 20 11.67 -1.02 -10.85
CA MET A 20 11.69 -2.48 -11.03
C MET A 20 12.82 -2.92 -11.95
N ASN A 21 13.11 -2.14 -12.99
CA ASN A 21 14.26 -2.35 -13.86
C ASN A 21 15.58 -2.08 -13.14
N ALA A 22 15.63 -1.08 -12.26
CA ALA A 22 16.76 -0.86 -11.35
C ALA A 22 16.97 -2.04 -10.38
N ARG A 23 15.89 -2.66 -9.89
CA ARG A 23 15.95 -3.81 -8.97
C ARG A 23 16.32 -5.12 -9.68
N LYS A 24 15.83 -5.37 -10.90
CA LYS A 24 16.27 -6.47 -11.76
C LYS A 24 17.76 -6.33 -12.10
N PHE A 25 18.23 -5.12 -12.39
CA PHE A 25 19.65 -4.85 -12.63
C PHE A 25 20.52 -5.12 -11.38
N ALA A 26 20.02 -4.77 -10.19
CA ALA A 26 20.69 -5.06 -8.92
C ALA A 26 20.80 -6.58 -8.61
N GLN A 27 19.88 -7.39 -9.13
CA GLN A 27 19.93 -8.85 -9.01
C GLN A 27 20.98 -9.49 -9.96
N ILE A 28 21.34 -8.82 -11.06
CA ILE A 28 22.29 -9.32 -12.07
C ILE A 28 23.75 -9.02 -11.68
N ASN A 29 24.03 -7.90 -10.99
CA ASN A 29 25.39 -7.55 -10.56
C ASN A 29 25.44 -6.98 -9.12
N SER A 30 25.81 -7.83 -8.17
CA SER A 30 25.87 -7.50 -6.74
C SER A 30 26.92 -6.44 -6.38
N LYS A 31 27.93 -6.18 -7.23
CA LYS A 31 28.93 -5.12 -7.02
C LYS A 31 28.36 -3.71 -7.25
N CYS A 32 27.25 -3.60 -7.98
CA CYS A 32 26.56 -2.34 -8.24
C CYS A 32 25.49 -2.01 -7.19
N LEU A 33 25.25 -2.88 -6.21
CA LEU A 33 24.16 -2.72 -5.23
C LEU A 33 24.28 -1.44 -4.41
N LYS A 34 25.52 -1.07 -4.02
CA LYS A 34 25.81 0.19 -3.31
C LYS A 34 25.53 1.40 -4.19
N THR A 35 25.95 1.36 -5.45
CA THR A 35 25.73 2.42 -6.44
C THR A 35 24.25 2.59 -6.78
N ILE A 36 23.51 1.50 -6.95
CA ILE A 36 22.06 1.51 -7.19
C ILE A 36 21.31 2.04 -5.96
N HIS A 37 21.73 1.68 -4.74
CA HIS A 37 21.17 2.28 -3.51
C HIS A 37 21.45 3.78 -3.40
N CYS A 38 22.61 4.24 -3.88
CA CYS A 38 23.00 5.65 -4.00
C CYS A 38 22.39 6.38 -5.21
N LEU A 39 21.73 5.67 -6.13
CA LEU A 39 21.03 6.23 -7.31
C LEU A 39 19.50 6.23 -7.12
N LEU A 40 18.94 5.20 -6.48
CA LEU A 40 17.51 5.10 -6.11
C LEU A 40 17.14 6.03 -4.94
N ARG A 41 18.12 6.35 -4.10
CA ARG A 41 18.07 7.54 -3.26
C ARG A 41 19.01 8.52 -3.93
N ASN A 42 18.52 9.67 -4.40
CA ASN A 42 19.39 10.84 -4.54
C ASN A 42 20.23 10.87 -3.23
N PRO A 43 21.58 10.86 -3.30
CA PRO A 43 22.41 10.71 -2.10
C PRO A 43 22.16 11.81 -1.06
N ASN A 44 21.41 12.85 -1.43
CA ASN A 44 21.02 13.95 -0.58
C ASN A 44 19.51 13.97 -0.21
N ILE A 45 18.66 13.06 -0.74
CA ILE A 45 17.25 12.92 -0.31
C ILE A 45 17.18 11.86 0.79
N VAL A 46 17.19 12.31 2.03
CA VAL A 46 17.00 11.46 3.20
C VAL A 46 15.50 11.18 3.35
N ASN A 47 15.06 9.94 3.10
CA ASN A 47 13.78 9.46 3.60
C ASN A 47 13.89 9.42 5.11
N VAL A 48 13.31 10.41 5.80
CA VAL A 48 13.18 10.36 7.26
C VAL A 48 11.72 10.24 7.64
N GLU A 49 11.26 9.00 7.66
CA GLU A 49 10.08 8.62 8.41
C GLU A 49 10.37 8.87 9.90
N GLY A 50 9.51 9.64 10.57
CA GLY A 50 9.63 9.95 12.00
C GLY A 50 10.31 11.28 12.36
N GLU A 51 10.76 12.06 11.38
CA GLU A 51 11.37 13.38 11.61
C GLU A 51 10.35 14.52 11.63
N SER A 52 10.72 15.61 12.32
CA SER A 52 9.95 16.85 12.32
C SER A 52 9.82 17.44 10.91
N LYS A 53 8.73 18.17 10.62
CA LYS A 53 8.54 18.83 9.31
C LYS A 53 9.71 19.73 8.90
N LEU A 54 10.35 20.41 9.86
CA LEU A 54 11.51 21.27 9.62
C LEU A 54 12.74 20.48 9.16
N SER A 55 13.00 19.32 9.77
CA SER A 55 14.15 18.51 9.43
C SER A 55 13.98 17.84 8.06
N GLN A 56 12.75 17.43 7.70
CA GLN A 56 12.40 16.96 6.35
C GLN A 56 12.57 18.03 5.27
N LEU A 57 12.17 19.28 5.53
CA LEU A 57 12.39 20.38 4.59
C LEU A 57 13.89 20.63 4.39
N SER A 58 14.65 20.68 5.50
CA SER A 58 16.09 20.91 5.45
C SER A 58 16.85 19.82 4.70
N SER A 59 16.44 18.55 4.84
CA SER A 59 17.06 17.42 4.15
C SER A 59 16.73 17.45 2.66
N LYS A 60 15.46 17.70 2.28
CA LYS A 60 15.06 17.92 0.89
C LYS A 60 15.82 19.07 0.21
N THR A 61 15.97 20.21 0.88
CA THR A 61 16.72 21.36 0.35
C THR A 61 18.20 21.03 0.15
N LYS A 62 18.85 20.38 1.13
CA LYS A 62 20.24 19.90 0.98
C LYS A 62 20.35 18.91 -0.20
N GLY A 63 19.35 18.04 -0.33
CA GLY A 63 18.99 17.24 -1.50
C GLY A 63 19.33 17.90 -2.83
N ILE A 64 18.50 18.88 -3.14
CA ILE A 64 18.47 19.58 -4.42
C ILE A 64 19.71 20.47 -4.59
N ILE A 65 20.20 21.11 -3.53
CA ILE A 65 21.44 21.90 -3.60
C ILE A 65 22.62 21.03 -4.00
N GLY A 66 22.74 19.82 -3.43
CA GLY A 66 23.79 18.88 -3.80
C GLY A 66 23.70 18.47 -5.27
N GLU A 67 22.49 18.23 -5.77
CA GLU A 67 22.22 17.90 -7.17
C GLU A 67 22.64 19.04 -8.11
N LEU A 68 22.16 20.26 -7.87
CA LEU A 68 22.49 21.45 -8.66
C LEU A 68 23.98 21.82 -8.66
N LYS A 69 24.74 21.38 -7.65
CA LYS A 69 26.21 21.56 -7.60
C LYS A 69 26.97 20.45 -8.31
N THR A 70 26.38 19.27 -8.40
CA THR A 70 27.04 18.07 -8.94
C THR A 70 26.81 17.95 -10.43
N PHE A 71 25.62 18.32 -10.90
CA PHE A 71 25.21 18.18 -12.28
C PHE A 71 25.14 19.55 -12.96
N ASP A 72 26.08 19.78 -13.88
CA ASP A 72 25.99 20.88 -14.81
C ASP A 72 24.91 20.58 -15.87
N GLY A 73 24.09 21.58 -16.21
CA GLY A 73 23.13 21.48 -17.32
C GLY A 73 21.73 20.99 -16.97
N ILE A 74 21.32 21.01 -15.69
CA ILE A 74 19.91 20.78 -15.33
C ILE A 74 19.02 21.84 -15.99
N GLN A 75 18.26 21.42 -17.01
CA GLN A 75 17.35 22.29 -17.77
C GLN A 75 16.02 22.50 -17.05
N THR A 76 15.50 21.46 -16.40
CA THR A 76 14.22 21.50 -15.69
C THR A 76 14.41 21.09 -14.24
N LEU A 77 13.99 21.93 -13.30
CA LEU A 77 14.02 21.63 -11.87
C LEU A 77 12.64 21.26 -11.34
N SER A 78 12.51 20.09 -10.74
CA SER A 78 11.28 19.63 -10.07
C SER A 78 11.41 19.74 -8.56
N CYS A 79 10.58 20.55 -7.90
CA CYS A 79 10.65 20.72 -6.44
C CYS A 79 9.38 21.31 -5.80
N ASP A 80 9.28 21.18 -4.48
CA ASP A 80 8.30 21.92 -3.68
C ASP A 80 8.69 23.41 -3.65
N TYR A 81 7.73 24.33 -3.74
CA TYR A 81 8.02 25.77 -3.71
C TYR A 81 8.71 26.22 -2.41
N GLU A 82 8.33 25.64 -1.28
CA GLU A 82 9.01 25.86 0.01
C GLU A 82 10.50 25.47 -0.05
N VAL A 83 10.84 24.40 -0.78
CA VAL A 83 12.24 23.99 -0.98
C VAL A 83 12.95 25.01 -1.86
N LEU A 84 12.32 25.44 -2.95
CA LEU A 84 12.87 26.38 -3.91
C LEU A 84 13.25 27.73 -3.28
N LEU A 85 12.43 28.25 -2.36
CA LEU A 85 12.71 29.48 -1.62
C LEU A 85 14.03 29.43 -0.83
N ASN A 86 14.44 28.23 -0.42
CA ASN A 86 15.64 28.00 0.37
C ASN A 86 16.89 27.69 -0.49
N ILE A 87 16.76 27.64 -1.82
CA ILE A 87 17.89 27.40 -2.73
C ILE A 87 18.58 28.72 -3.10
N PRO A 88 19.92 28.81 -3.03
CA PRO A 88 20.65 29.98 -3.52
C PRO A 88 20.37 30.26 -5.00
N PHE A 89 20.00 31.52 -5.32
CA PHE A 89 19.70 31.95 -6.69
C PHE A 89 20.82 31.61 -7.69
N THR A 90 22.08 31.69 -7.26
CA THR A 90 23.26 31.37 -8.08
C THR A 90 23.24 29.95 -8.66
N LEU A 91 22.56 29.01 -8.00
CA LEU A 91 22.43 27.62 -8.45
C LEU A 91 21.24 27.41 -9.40
N ILE A 92 20.23 28.27 -9.35
CA ILE A 92 19.00 28.12 -10.15
C ILE A 92 18.89 29.12 -11.31
N LYS A 93 19.76 30.13 -11.39
CA LYS A 93 19.74 31.16 -12.44
C LYS A 93 19.76 30.58 -13.87
N ASN A 94 20.46 29.45 -14.05
CA ASN A 94 20.63 28.80 -15.34
C ASN A 94 19.56 27.74 -15.63
N VAL A 95 18.69 27.43 -14.66
CA VAL A 95 17.57 26.53 -14.86
C VAL A 95 16.58 27.21 -15.81
N GLN A 96 16.20 26.48 -16.86
CA GLN A 96 15.34 26.99 -17.93
C GLN A 96 13.88 26.85 -17.58
N CYS A 97 13.51 25.71 -16.99
CA CYS A 97 12.12 25.32 -16.73
C CYS A 97 11.94 24.84 -15.28
N PHE A 98 10.72 24.99 -14.75
CA PHE A 98 10.38 24.52 -13.40
C PHE A 98 9.09 23.68 -13.40
N ASN A 99 9.14 22.60 -12.62
CA ASN A 99 7.98 21.81 -12.21
C ASN A 99 7.78 22.00 -10.72
N LEU A 100 6.71 22.70 -10.32
CA LEU A 100 6.55 23.12 -8.93
C LEU A 100 5.35 22.50 -8.25
N SER A 101 5.53 22.15 -6.98
CA SER A 101 4.47 21.70 -6.08
C SER A 101 4.24 22.73 -4.98
N LEU A 102 2.99 23.16 -4.80
CA LEU A 102 2.62 24.26 -3.93
C LEU A 102 1.45 23.89 -3.03
N LYS A 103 1.54 24.26 -1.76
CA LYS A 103 0.43 24.17 -0.81
C LYS A 103 -0.20 25.55 -0.68
N LEU A 104 -1.44 25.68 -1.12
CA LEU A 104 -2.18 26.94 -1.01
C LEU A 104 -2.80 27.00 0.38
N LEU A 105 -2.16 27.77 1.27
CA LEU A 105 -2.58 28.00 2.66
C LEU A 105 -2.94 29.48 2.92
N GLN A 106 -2.47 30.41 2.09
CA GLN A 106 -2.56 31.87 2.24
C GLN A 106 -2.49 32.57 0.86
N PRO A 107 -2.86 33.87 0.75
CA PRO A 107 -2.87 34.61 -0.52
C PRO A 107 -1.57 34.47 -1.29
N PHE A 108 -1.73 34.04 -2.55
CA PHE A 108 -0.64 33.69 -3.43
C PHE A 108 -0.14 34.91 -4.21
N ASP A 109 0.25 35.95 -3.50
CA ASP A 109 0.79 37.15 -4.12
C ASP A 109 2.30 36.93 -4.37
N LEU A 110 2.61 36.46 -5.58
CA LEU A 110 3.93 36.43 -6.25
C LEU A 110 4.81 35.20 -5.97
N ILE A 111 4.97 34.32 -6.98
CA ILE A 111 6.12 33.41 -7.07
C ILE A 111 7.37 34.25 -7.34
N LYS A 112 7.92 34.85 -6.30
CA LYS A 112 9.23 35.48 -6.33
C LYS A 112 10.18 34.63 -5.51
N ILE A 113 11.20 34.08 -6.17
CA ILE A 113 12.33 33.55 -5.43
C ILE A 113 13.22 34.75 -5.12
N LYS A 114 13.05 35.30 -3.92
CA LYS A 114 13.67 36.58 -3.50
C LYS A 114 13.18 37.73 -4.40
N GLU A 115 13.91 38.04 -5.47
CA GLU A 115 13.61 39.11 -6.43
C GLU A 115 13.41 38.62 -7.87
N TYR A 116 13.61 37.31 -8.11
CA TYR A 116 13.52 36.74 -9.46
C TYR A 116 12.13 36.15 -9.70
N ASP A 117 11.47 36.65 -10.74
CA ASP A 117 10.21 36.11 -11.24
C ASP A 117 10.50 34.91 -12.14
N ILE A 118 10.09 33.72 -11.70
CA ILE A 118 10.22 32.48 -12.47
C ILE A 118 8.91 32.07 -13.15
N THR A 119 7.84 32.87 -13.06
CA THR A 119 6.50 32.45 -13.45
C THR A 119 6.42 32.02 -14.93
N ASP A 120 7.10 32.77 -15.81
CA ASP A 120 7.20 32.47 -17.24
C ASP A 120 8.05 31.22 -17.55
N LYS A 121 8.77 30.66 -16.57
CA LYS A 121 9.55 29.42 -16.69
C LYS A 121 8.85 28.19 -16.12
N ILE A 122 7.69 28.34 -15.48
CA ILE A 122 6.96 27.21 -14.91
C ILE A 122 6.22 26.48 -16.03
N ILE A 123 6.56 25.21 -16.24
CA ILE A 123 5.94 24.36 -17.27
C ILE A 123 4.94 23.38 -16.67
N GLU A 124 5.11 23.00 -15.40
CA GLU A 124 4.17 22.16 -14.65
C GLU A 124 3.94 22.72 -13.25
N LEU A 125 2.68 22.76 -12.84
CA LEU A 125 2.27 23.26 -11.54
C LEU A 125 1.35 22.27 -10.86
N THR A 126 1.68 21.87 -9.63
CA THR A 126 0.81 21.09 -8.74
C THR A 126 0.37 21.95 -7.57
N LEU A 127 -0.93 22.12 -7.40
CA LEU A 127 -1.56 22.89 -6.33
C LEU A 127 -2.25 21.95 -5.36
N PHE A 128 -1.87 21.98 -4.09
CA PHE A 128 -2.55 21.28 -3.00
C PHE A 128 -3.42 22.26 -2.23
N ILE A 129 -4.72 22.04 -2.27
CA ILE A 129 -5.74 22.88 -1.64
C ILE A 129 -6.12 22.26 -0.30
N TYR A 130 -5.84 22.96 0.81
CA TYR A 130 -6.12 22.44 2.15
C TYR A 130 -7.25 23.20 2.87
N THR A 131 -7.38 24.52 2.70
CA THR A 131 -8.47 25.38 3.24
C THR A 131 -8.47 26.75 2.56
N ASN A 132 -9.63 27.42 2.46
CA ASN A 132 -9.84 28.83 2.05
C ASN A 132 -8.81 29.37 1.06
N VAL A 133 -8.98 29.00 -0.22
CA VAL A 133 -8.15 29.54 -1.29
C VAL A 133 -8.65 30.92 -1.63
N ASP A 134 -7.75 31.88 -1.63
CA ASP A 134 -8.00 33.20 -2.17
C ASP A 134 -8.12 33.10 -3.70
N THR A 135 -9.24 33.59 -4.26
CA THR A 135 -9.61 33.50 -5.67
C THR A 135 -8.74 34.35 -6.60
N ARG A 136 -7.78 35.10 -6.06
CA ARG A 136 -6.87 35.99 -6.81
C ARG A 136 -5.73 35.28 -7.56
N PHE A 137 -5.74 33.95 -7.69
CA PHE A 137 -4.68 33.23 -8.40
C PHE A 137 -4.73 33.50 -9.90
N ASP A 138 -3.80 34.33 -10.38
CA ASP A 138 -3.76 34.76 -11.78
C ASP A 138 -2.83 33.87 -12.63
N PHE A 139 -3.42 33.06 -13.49
CA PHE A 139 -2.70 32.21 -14.43
C PHE A 139 -2.11 32.97 -15.63
N THR A 140 -2.49 34.23 -15.90
CA THR A 140 -2.04 34.97 -17.11
C THR A 140 -0.52 35.09 -17.22
N ARG A 141 0.17 35.08 -16.08
CA ARG A 141 1.63 35.19 -15.98
C ARG A 141 2.38 33.89 -16.24
N PHE A 142 1.69 32.76 -16.37
CA PHE A 142 2.29 31.45 -16.55
C PHE A 142 2.36 31.06 -18.03
N LYS A 143 3.06 31.87 -18.85
CA LYS A 143 3.04 31.69 -20.31
C LYS A 143 3.54 30.33 -20.77
N SER A 144 4.50 29.76 -20.06
CA SER A 144 5.08 28.45 -20.39
C SER A 144 4.32 27.26 -19.81
N LEU A 145 3.25 27.48 -19.04
CA LEU A 145 2.53 26.40 -18.36
C LEU A 145 1.91 25.44 -19.37
N ARG A 146 2.26 24.17 -19.21
CA ARG A 146 1.77 23.06 -20.04
C ARG A 146 0.79 22.19 -19.28
N ARG A 147 1.06 21.94 -18.00
CA ARG A 147 0.29 21.03 -17.15
C ARG A 147 -0.04 21.67 -15.81
N LEU A 148 -1.30 21.57 -15.41
CA LEU A 148 -1.79 21.96 -14.09
C LEU A 148 -2.41 20.75 -13.41
N HIS A 149 -1.97 20.48 -12.18
CA HIS A 149 -2.57 19.47 -11.31
C HIS A 149 -3.11 20.17 -10.07
N ILE A 150 -4.41 20.05 -9.81
CA ILE A 150 -5.04 20.61 -8.61
C ILE A 150 -5.56 19.47 -7.74
N ASN A 151 -5.06 19.36 -6.53
CA ASN A 151 -5.44 18.37 -5.54
C ASN A 151 -6.28 19.02 -4.44
N TYR A 152 -7.58 18.75 -4.43
CA TYR A 152 -8.55 19.22 -3.45
C TYR A 152 -8.70 18.30 -2.23
N GLY A 153 -8.08 17.12 -2.25
CA GLY A 153 -8.23 16.12 -1.20
C GLY A 153 -9.71 15.79 -0.93
N PHE A 154 -10.12 15.90 0.35
CA PHE A 154 -11.46 15.55 0.80
C PHE A 154 -12.45 16.72 0.90
N ASN A 155 -11.97 17.97 0.87
CA ASN A 155 -12.78 19.15 1.09
C ASN A 155 -12.67 20.10 -0.11
N VAL A 156 -13.73 20.16 -0.91
CA VAL A 156 -13.85 21.10 -2.02
C VAL A 156 -14.49 22.39 -1.49
N ASN A 157 -13.78 23.51 -1.61
CA ASN A 157 -14.33 24.84 -1.36
C ASN A 157 -14.78 25.44 -2.70
N GLU A 158 -15.99 25.95 -2.77
CA GLU A 158 -16.57 26.55 -3.98
C GLU A 158 -15.69 27.69 -4.55
N GLN A 159 -15.12 28.54 -3.70
CA GLN A 159 -14.19 29.60 -4.14
C GLN A 159 -12.96 29.04 -4.86
N SER A 160 -12.42 27.93 -4.38
CA SER A 160 -11.24 27.32 -4.99
C SER A 160 -11.50 26.73 -6.38
N LEU A 161 -12.77 26.48 -6.74
CA LEU A 161 -13.14 26.01 -8.08
C LEU A 161 -12.90 27.05 -9.17
N GLU A 162 -12.85 28.34 -8.81
CA GLU A 162 -12.53 29.43 -9.76
C GLU A 162 -11.11 29.31 -10.35
N LEU A 163 -10.23 28.51 -9.73
CA LEU A 163 -8.95 28.13 -10.33
C LEU A 163 -9.12 27.40 -11.67
N ILE A 164 -10.26 26.73 -11.86
CA ILE A 164 -10.66 26.11 -13.12
C ILE A 164 -11.49 27.14 -13.89
N SER A 165 -10.81 28.11 -14.49
CA SER A 165 -11.44 29.22 -15.19
C SER A 165 -11.13 29.22 -16.69
N PRO A 166 -11.92 29.97 -17.50
CA PRO A 166 -11.68 30.12 -18.93
C PRO A 166 -10.30 30.68 -19.30
N ILE A 167 -9.56 31.26 -18.34
CA ILE A 167 -8.20 31.75 -18.58
C ILE A 167 -7.25 30.63 -19.04
N LEU A 168 -7.49 29.39 -18.60
CA LEU A 168 -6.70 28.22 -19.02
C LEU A 168 -6.82 27.96 -20.52
N ASN A 169 -7.91 28.40 -21.16
CA ASN A 169 -8.14 28.24 -22.60
C ASN A 169 -7.20 29.11 -23.46
N VAL A 170 -6.76 30.25 -22.92
CA VAL A 170 -5.97 31.24 -23.66
C VAL A 170 -4.46 31.11 -23.42
N LEU A 171 -4.02 30.36 -22.40
CA LEU A 171 -2.60 30.11 -22.15
C LEU A 171 -1.96 29.42 -23.36
N PRO A 172 -0.82 29.87 -23.90
CA PRO A 172 -0.33 29.47 -25.23
C PRO A 172 0.23 28.05 -25.30
N HIS A 173 0.68 27.47 -24.18
CA HIS A 173 1.25 26.12 -24.15
C HIS A 173 0.45 25.13 -23.29
N PHE A 174 -0.67 25.58 -22.73
CA PHE A 174 -1.47 24.76 -21.83
C PHE A 174 -2.20 23.66 -22.59
N THR A 175 -2.02 22.42 -22.12
CA THR A 175 -2.51 21.21 -22.79
C THR A 175 -3.10 20.19 -21.84
N LYS A 176 -2.82 20.25 -20.53
CA LYS A 176 -3.28 19.22 -19.59
C LYS A 176 -3.73 19.78 -18.26
N LEU A 177 -4.95 19.42 -17.86
CA LEU A 177 -5.51 19.68 -16.54
C LEU A 177 -5.77 18.35 -15.83
N ILE A 178 -5.24 18.21 -14.61
CA ILE A 178 -5.50 17.08 -13.72
C ILE A 178 -6.20 17.62 -12.48
N ILE A 179 -7.36 17.08 -12.15
CA ILE A 179 -8.13 17.45 -10.95
C ILE A 179 -8.23 16.21 -10.08
N GLU A 180 -7.71 16.26 -8.86
CA GLU A 180 -7.84 15.19 -7.86
C GLU A 180 -8.74 15.64 -6.72
N CYS A 181 -9.84 14.92 -6.49
CA CYS A 181 -10.84 15.29 -5.49
C CYS A 181 -11.64 14.09 -4.98
N ALA A 182 -12.23 14.21 -3.78
CA ALA A 182 -13.17 13.23 -3.25
C ALA A 182 -14.48 13.19 -4.03
N ALA A 183 -15.07 11.99 -4.12
CA ALA A 183 -16.32 11.75 -4.81
C ALA A 183 -17.49 12.58 -4.28
N SER A 184 -17.46 12.98 -2.99
CA SER A 184 -18.48 13.87 -2.39
C SER A 184 -18.56 15.25 -3.02
N GLY A 185 -17.46 15.76 -3.60
CA GLY A 185 -17.38 17.10 -4.20
C GLY A 185 -17.24 17.10 -5.71
N VAL A 186 -17.14 15.94 -6.36
CA VAL A 186 -16.73 15.83 -7.76
C VAL A 186 -17.73 16.48 -8.74
N LEU A 187 -19.02 16.50 -8.41
CA LEU A 187 -20.06 17.07 -9.27
C LEU A 187 -19.99 18.60 -9.34
N GLN A 188 -19.40 19.26 -8.34
CA GLN A 188 -19.25 20.71 -8.31
C GLN A 188 -18.30 21.22 -9.41
N PHE A 189 -17.45 20.36 -9.95
CA PHE A 189 -16.51 20.70 -11.01
C PHE A 189 -17.17 20.79 -12.40
N LEU A 190 -18.34 20.19 -12.59
CA LEU A 190 -18.99 20.08 -13.90
C LEU A 190 -19.20 21.43 -14.61
N PRO A 191 -19.72 22.48 -13.95
CA PRO A 191 -19.91 23.78 -14.59
C PRO A 191 -18.61 24.41 -15.08
N TYR A 192 -17.51 24.22 -14.34
CA TYR A 192 -16.19 24.78 -14.65
C TYR A 192 -15.50 23.99 -15.77
N ILE A 193 -15.52 22.66 -15.70
CA ILE A 193 -14.98 21.77 -16.75
C ILE A 193 -15.67 22.03 -18.09
N LYS A 194 -17.00 22.29 -18.08
CA LYS A 194 -17.76 22.57 -19.30
C LYS A 194 -17.30 23.84 -20.05
N GLN A 195 -16.69 24.79 -19.36
CA GLN A 195 -16.20 26.06 -19.92
C GLN A 195 -14.82 25.93 -20.58
N LEU A 196 -14.13 24.80 -20.43
CA LEU A 196 -12.78 24.60 -20.96
C LEU A 196 -12.80 24.21 -22.44
N ASN A 197 -11.72 24.51 -23.15
CA ASN A 197 -11.51 24.12 -24.54
C ASN A 197 -11.16 22.63 -24.62
N LYS A 198 -12.20 21.82 -24.82
CA LYS A 198 -12.18 20.35 -24.86
C LYS A 198 -11.34 19.73 -25.97
N ILE A 199 -11.03 20.49 -27.03
CA ILE A 199 -10.21 20.01 -28.15
C ILE A 199 -8.73 20.16 -27.81
N ARG A 200 -8.38 21.24 -27.12
CA ARG A 200 -7.00 21.62 -26.83
C ARG A 200 -6.48 21.06 -25.50
N ILE A 201 -7.36 20.98 -24.50
CA ILE A 201 -6.99 20.65 -23.13
C ILE A 201 -7.43 19.21 -22.84
N GLU A 202 -6.45 18.34 -22.57
CA GLU A 202 -6.70 17.03 -22.00
C GLU A 202 -7.08 17.19 -20.52
N ILE A 203 -8.29 16.78 -20.16
CA ILE A 203 -8.80 16.87 -18.78
C ILE A 203 -8.82 15.46 -18.18
N LEU A 204 -8.15 15.31 -17.04
CA LEU A 204 -8.09 14.08 -16.26
C LEU A 204 -8.71 14.31 -14.88
N LEU A 205 -9.83 13.65 -14.59
CA LEU A 205 -10.51 13.74 -13.31
C LEU A 205 -10.20 12.51 -12.47
N ARG A 206 -9.45 12.71 -11.39
CA ARG A 206 -8.95 11.71 -10.46
C ARG A 206 -9.82 11.67 -9.21
N VAL A 207 -10.76 10.74 -9.18
CA VAL A 207 -11.80 10.71 -8.15
C VAL A 207 -11.45 9.74 -7.03
N ILE A 208 -11.29 10.30 -5.84
CA ILE A 208 -11.09 9.64 -4.56
C ILE A 208 -12.46 9.13 -4.08
N GLY A 209 -12.71 7.84 -4.28
CA GLY A 209 -13.86 7.13 -3.70
C GLY A 209 -15.05 7.06 -4.64
N LEU A 210 -14.76 6.98 -5.94
CA LEU A 210 -15.77 6.93 -6.99
C LEU A 210 -16.75 5.78 -6.72
N LYS A 211 -18.04 6.08 -6.86
CA LYS A 211 -19.15 5.13 -6.76
C LYS A 211 -19.93 5.14 -8.07
N ASP A 212 -20.62 4.03 -8.35
CA ASP A 212 -21.43 3.88 -9.58
C ASP A 212 -22.46 5.01 -9.73
N SER A 213 -23.20 5.35 -8.66
CA SER A 213 -24.19 6.43 -8.67
C SER A 213 -23.61 7.76 -9.17
N ILE A 214 -22.42 8.13 -8.67
CA ILE A 214 -21.74 9.37 -9.02
C ILE A 214 -21.14 9.28 -10.43
N TYR A 215 -20.60 8.12 -10.80
CA TYR A 215 -20.07 7.90 -12.15
C TYR A 215 -21.14 8.08 -13.22
N ASN A 216 -22.37 7.61 -12.96
CA ASN A 216 -23.50 7.79 -13.87
C ASN A 216 -23.81 9.27 -14.14
N GLU A 217 -23.66 10.14 -13.16
CA GLU A 217 -23.81 11.60 -13.32
C GLU A 217 -22.64 12.21 -14.10
N LEU A 218 -21.43 11.67 -13.98
CA LEU A 218 -20.25 12.14 -14.71
C LEU A 218 -20.21 11.66 -16.18
N LYS A 219 -21.10 10.77 -16.61
CA LYS A 219 -21.13 10.25 -18.00
C LYS A 219 -21.25 11.35 -19.06
N GLU A 220 -21.91 12.46 -18.74
CA GLU A 220 -22.06 13.59 -19.67
C GLU A 220 -20.72 14.24 -20.10
N ILE A 221 -19.66 14.12 -19.29
CA ILE A 221 -18.34 14.70 -19.59
C ILE A 221 -17.33 13.67 -20.10
N HIS A 222 -17.68 12.38 -20.11
CA HIS A 222 -16.76 11.28 -20.43
C HIS A 222 -16.17 11.37 -21.85
N SER A 223 -16.86 12.03 -22.78
CA SER A 223 -16.38 12.20 -24.17
C SER A 223 -15.18 13.15 -24.30
N TYR A 224 -14.92 13.98 -23.30
CA TYR A 224 -13.82 14.96 -23.31
C TYR A 224 -13.06 15.08 -21.98
N CYS A 225 -13.47 14.33 -20.96
CA CYS A 225 -12.80 14.26 -19.67
C CYS A 225 -12.56 12.79 -19.33
N LYS A 226 -11.30 12.42 -19.14
CA LYS A 226 -10.93 11.08 -18.71
C LYS A 226 -11.16 10.97 -17.21
N ILE A 227 -12.15 10.18 -16.81
CA ILE A 227 -12.47 9.93 -15.41
C ILE A 227 -11.66 8.73 -14.95
N CYS A 228 -10.99 8.84 -13.80
CA CYS A 228 -10.17 7.81 -13.21
C CYS A 228 -10.54 7.65 -11.73
N SER A 229 -10.48 6.43 -11.23
CA SER A 229 -10.61 6.18 -9.80
C SER A 229 -9.23 6.26 -9.17
N VAL A 230 -9.04 7.21 -8.25
CA VAL A 230 -7.88 7.26 -7.36
C VAL A 230 -8.31 6.57 -6.09
N PHE A 231 -8.40 5.24 -6.15
CA PHE A 231 -8.36 4.44 -4.94
C PHE A 231 -8.16 2.97 -5.19
N ASN A 232 -7.67 2.40 -4.10
CA ASN A 232 -7.44 1.01 -3.90
C ASN A 232 -8.74 0.21 -3.97
N ASN A 233 -9.93 0.78 -3.72
CA ASN A 233 -11.21 0.05 -3.69
C ASN A 233 -11.71 -0.25 -5.11
N ILE A 234 -11.14 -1.28 -5.73
CA ILE A 234 -11.57 -1.77 -7.03
C ILE A 234 -12.91 -2.48 -6.80
N SER A 235 -13.95 -2.02 -7.49
CA SER A 235 -15.29 -2.59 -7.42
C SER A 235 -15.79 -2.94 -8.82
N PRO A 236 -16.77 -3.85 -8.96
CA PRO A 236 -17.21 -4.37 -10.26
C PRO A 236 -17.59 -3.31 -11.30
N PHE A 237 -18.24 -2.23 -10.88
CA PHE A 237 -18.66 -1.18 -11.82
C PHE A 237 -17.47 -0.45 -12.47
N LEU A 238 -16.31 -0.37 -11.80
CA LEU A 238 -15.12 0.27 -12.37
C LEU A 238 -14.60 -0.52 -13.56
N ILE A 239 -14.64 -1.85 -13.46
CA ILE A 239 -14.25 -2.77 -14.53
C ILE A 239 -15.26 -2.74 -15.67
N ASN A 240 -16.56 -2.85 -15.34
CA ASN A 240 -17.63 -2.81 -16.33
C ASN A 240 -17.64 -1.53 -17.18
N HIS A 241 -17.09 -0.44 -16.65
CA HIS A 241 -16.94 0.83 -17.35
C HIS A 241 -15.52 1.13 -17.85
N SER A 242 -14.60 0.16 -17.76
CA SER A 242 -13.20 0.28 -18.18
C SER A 242 -12.51 1.52 -17.61
N ILE A 243 -12.85 1.87 -16.36
CA ILE A 243 -12.36 3.08 -15.70
C ILE A 243 -10.88 2.87 -15.34
N PRO A 244 -9.96 3.72 -15.80
CA PRO A 244 -8.55 3.61 -15.47
C PRO A 244 -8.32 3.66 -13.96
N LEU A 245 -7.61 2.65 -13.45
CA LEU A 245 -7.29 2.48 -12.04
C LEU A 245 -5.94 3.14 -11.74
N LEU A 246 -5.95 4.10 -10.81
CA LEU A 246 -4.75 4.79 -10.34
C LEU A 246 -4.46 4.38 -8.90
N ILE A 247 -3.20 4.07 -8.61
CA ILE A 247 -2.79 3.69 -7.26
C ILE A 247 -2.33 4.91 -6.47
N ASP A 248 -2.76 4.96 -5.21
CA ASP A 248 -2.17 5.82 -4.19
C ASP A 248 -0.68 5.46 -3.92
N GLN A 249 0.09 6.43 -3.44
CA GLN A 249 1.52 6.29 -3.10
C GLN A 249 1.81 5.17 -2.10
N LYS A 250 0.80 4.76 -1.33
CA LYS A 250 0.87 3.65 -0.36
C LYS A 250 0.89 2.26 -1.00
N LYS A 251 0.64 2.14 -2.31
CA LYS A 251 0.66 0.87 -3.07
C LYS A 251 -0.14 -0.28 -2.44
N LEU A 252 -1.21 0.04 -1.74
CA LEU A 252 -2.16 -0.92 -1.20
C LEU A 252 -3.23 -1.16 -2.26
N PHE A 253 -3.58 -2.39 -2.62
CA PHE A 253 -4.82 -2.65 -3.37
C PHE A 253 -5.95 -3.05 -2.43
N ILE A 254 -7.17 -2.60 -2.69
CA ILE A 254 -8.39 -2.98 -1.97
C ILE A 254 -9.37 -3.58 -2.98
N ILE A 255 -9.33 -4.88 -3.20
CA ILE A 255 -10.04 -5.49 -4.33
C ILE A 255 -11.33 -6.13 -3.82
N ALA A 256 -12.46 -5.91 -4.49
CA ALA A 256 -13.66 -6.68 -4.19
C ALA A 256 -13.42 -8.17 -4.55
N PRO A 257 -13.89 -9.14 -3.75
CA PRO A 257 -13.56 -10.55 -3.95
C PRO A 257 -13.95 -11.10 -5.33
N ASP A 258 -15.02 -10.58 -5.91
CA ASP A 258 -15.65 -11.04 -7.15
C ASP A 258 -14.91 -10.63 -8.44
N ILE A 259 -13.90 -9.77 -8.32
CA ILE A 259 -13.17 -9.23 -9.48
C ILE A 259 -11.65 -9.45 -9.43
N VAL A 260 -11.17 -10.21 -8.45
CA VAL A 260 -9.74 -10.45 -8.23
C VAL A 260 -9.07 -11.07 -9.47
N GLU A 261 -9.83 -11.84 -10.25
CA GLU A 261 -9.36 -12.59 -11.41
C GLU A 261 -9.75 -11.95 -12.74
N THR A 262 -10.08 -10.65 -12.80
CA THR A 262 -10.36 -9.98 -14.09
C THR A 262 -9.09 -9.44 -14.75
N ASP A 263 -9.11 -9.37 -16.09
CA ASP A 263 -8.01 -8.85 -16.92
C ASP A 263 -7.57 -7.43 -16.53
N GLU A 264 -8.49 -6.58 -16.05
CA GLU A 264 -8.18 -5.22 -15.60
C GLU A 264 -7.40 -5.21 -14.29
N VAL A 265 -7.76 -6.11 -13.35
CA VAL A 265 -7.00 -6.26 -12.11
C VAL A 265 -5.63 -6.85 -12.41
N GLU A 266 -5.53 -7.84 -13.29
CA GLU A 266 -4.25 -8.39 -13.75
C GLU A 266 -3.40 -7.32 -14.44
N SER A 267 -4.00 -6.51 -15.33
CA SER A 267 -3.33 -5.40 -16.01
C SER A 267 -2.80 -4.36 -15.02
N ALA A 268 -3.61 -3.98 -14.02
CA ALA A 268 -3.18 -3.11 -12.94
C ALA A 268 -2.05 -3.75 -12.13
N TRP A 269 -2.16 -5.05 -11.83
CA TRP A 269 -1.13 -5.77 -11.10
C TRP A 269 0.21 -5.77 -11.84
N ASN A 270 0.19 -6.06 -13.14
CA ASN A 270 1.36 -6.10 -14.01
C ASN A 270 1.96 -4.71 -14.27
N LEU A 271 1.15 -3.66 -14.20
CA LEU A 271 1.64 -2.29 -14.34
C LEU A 271 2.36 -1.83 -13.07
N TYR A 272 1.86 -2.20 -11.90
CA TYR A 272 2.22 -1.53 -10.67
C TYR A 272 2.92 -2.39 -9.61
N TYR A 273 2.85 -3.73 -9.75
CA TYR A 273 3.51 -4.71 -8.88
C TYR A 273 3.25 -4.45 -7.38
N PRO A 274 1.99 -4.43 -6.92
CA PRO A 274 1.66 -4.16 -5.53
C PRO A 274 2.30 -5.21 -4.61
N SER A 275 2.86 -4.74 -3.50
CA SER A 275 3.39 -5.62 -2.43
C SER A 275 2.39 -5.88 -1.30
N LYS A 276 1.34 -5.06 -1.23
CA LYS A 276 0.30 -5.12 -0.21
C LYS A 276 -1.08 -5.08 -0.84
N VAL A 277 -1.91 -6.06 -0.55
CA VAL A 277 -3.27 -6.17 -1.09
C VAL A 277 -4.25 -6.54 0.00
N SER A 278 -5.45 -6.00 -0.08
CA SER A 278 -6.57 -6.26 0.80
C SER A 278 -7.75 -6.66 -0.07
N ILE A 279 -8.17 -7.91 -0.03
CA ILE A 279 -9.44 -8.30 -0.64
C ILE A 279 -10.54 -8.01 0.38
N PHE A 280 -11.46 -7.12 0.03
CA PHE A 280 -12.42 -6.55 0.97
C PHE A 280 -13.84 -6.71 0.44
N GLY A 281 -14.61 -7.58 1.09
CA GLY A 281 -16.01 -7.80 0.77
C GLY A 281 -16.97 -6.89 1.53
N ASN A 282 -18.25 -7.23 1.47
CA ASN A 282 -19.31 -6.57 2.23
C ASN A 282 -19.71 -7.47 3.41
N LYS A 283 -19.77 -6.91 4.62
CA LYS A 283 -20.14 -7.65 5.84
C LYS A 283 -21.58 -8.19 5.79
N ASP A 284 -22.44 -7.53 5.02
CA ASP A 284 -23.87 -7.82 4.97
C ASP A 284 -24.27 -8.74 3.81
N LEU A 285 -23.32 -9.07 2.91
CA LEU A 285 -23.60 -9.85 1.70
C LEU A 285 -22.74 -11.12 1.65
N PHE A 286 -23.37 -12.21 1.23
CA PHE A 286 -22.67 -13.45 0.93
C PHE A 286 -22.08 -13.41 -0.48
N THR A 287 -20.85 -13.89 -0.61
CA THR A 287 -20.19 -14.03 -1.91
C THR A 287 -20.39 -15.43 -2.50
N ASN A 288 -20.51 -15.46 -3.84
CA ASN A 288 -20.56 -16.67 -4.64
C ASN A 288 -19.18 -17.08 -5.19
N VAL A 289 -18.12 -16.36 -4.81
CA VAL A 289 -16.75 -16.67 -5.20
C VAL A 289 -16.38 -18.07 -4.74
N LYS A 290 -15.91 -18.91 -5.68
CA LYS A 290 -15.50 -20.30 -5.42
C LYS A 290 -14.00 -20.44 -5.22
N GLU A 291 -13.23 -19.58 -5.87
CA GLU A 291 -11.77 -19.60 -5.84
C GLU A 291 -11.23 -18.16 -5.79
N LEU A 292 -10.12 -17.99 -5.07
CA LEU A 292 -9.28 -16.81 -5.13
C LEU A 292 -7.84 -17.28 -5.38
N ASN A 293 -7.44 -17.29 -6.65
CA ASN A 293 -6.10 -17.69 -7.04
C ASN A 293 -5.16 -16.48 -7.17
N LEU A 294 -4.30 -16.31 -6.16
CA LEU A 294 -3.27 -15.27 -6.13
C LEU A 294 -1.85 -15.83 -6.38
N SER A 295 -1.73 -17.10 -6.77
CA SER A 295 -0.45 -17.80 -6.83
C SER A 295 0.55 -17.22 -7.83
N HIS A 296 0.06 -16.55 -8.89
CA HIS A 296 0.86 -15.94 -9.94
C HIS A 296 1.42 -14.56 -9.58
N TYR A 297 1.01 -13.98 -8.46
CA TYR A 297 1.36 -12.62 -8.06
C TYR A 297 2.60 -12.55 -7.15
N ASP A 298 3.79 -12.80 -7.73
CA ASP A 298 5.08 -12.89 -7.01
C ASP A 298 5.52 -11.59 -6.30
N SER A 299 4.89 -10.45 -6.60
CA SER A 299 5.15 -9.18 -5.90
C SER A 299 4.50 -9.12 -4.52
N LEU A 300 3.49 -9.96 -4.25
CA LEU A 300 2.66 -9.90 -3.06
C LEU A 300 3.39 -10.38 -1.81
N ILE A 301 3.48 -9.53 -0.80
CA ILE A 301 4.15 -9.84 0.48
C ILE A 301 3.15 -9.84 1.63
N ASP A 302 2.15 -8.94 1.57
CA ASP A 302 1.16 -8.70 2.63
C ASP A 302 -0.25 -8.78 2.04
N LEU A 303 -1.07 -9.70 2.57
CA LEU A 303 -2.44 -9.93 2.11
C LEU A 303 -3.42 -9.82 3.28
N SER A 304 -4.48 -9.05 3.10
CA SER A 304 -5.64 -9.02 4.00
C SER A 304 -6.87 -9.55 3.28
N LEU A 305 -7.64 -10.44 3.93
CA LEU A 305 -8.93 -10.94 3.46
C LEU A 305 -9.98 -10.55 4.50
N SER A 306 -10.85 -9.61 4.13
CA SER A 306 -11.72 -8.93 5.09
C SER A 306 -13.18 -8.89 4.65
N ARG A 307 -14.12 -9.12 5.58
CA ARG A 307 -15.58 -9.06 5.36
C ARG A 307 -16.05 -9.95 4.22
N ILE A 308 -15.59 -11.19 4.22
CA ILE A 308 -15.94 -12.19 3.20
C ILE A 308 -16.78 -13.26 3.89
N HIS A 309 -18.02 -13.41 3.44
CA HIS A 309 -18.98 -14.37 3.98
C HIS A 309 -19.39 -15.34 2.87
N SER A 310 -19.27 -16.65 3.09
CA SER A 310 -19.78 -17.64 2.14
C SER A 310 -20.24 -18.90 2.86
N TYR A 311 -21.35 -19.46 2.35
CA TYR A 311 -21.84 -20.78 2.78
C TYR A 311 -21.04 -21.93 2.14
N ASN A 312 -20.31 -21.63 1.05
CA ASN A 312 -19.52 -22.60 0.32
C ASN A 312 -18.03 -22.44 0.67
N PRO A 313 -17.23 -23.52 0.57
CA PRO A 313 -15.78 -23.40 0.63
C PRO A 313 -15.27 -22.48 -0.46
N ILE A 314 -14.27 -21.66 -0.12
CA ILE A 314 -13.49 -20.88 -1.08
C ILE A 314 -12.10 -21.49 -1.15
N GLN A 315 -11.69 -21.89 -2.35
CA GLN A 315 -10.32 -22.34 -2.61
C GLN A 315 -9.39 -21.12 -2.62
N LEU A 316 -8.34 -21.14 -1.79
CA LEU A 316 -7.36 -20.05 -1.71
C LEU A 316 -5.99 -20.55 -2.16
N SER A 317 -5.42 -19.90 -3.17
CA SER A 317 -4.07 -20.16 -3.66
C SER A 317 -3.22 -18.90 -3.49
N PHE A 318 -2.05 -19.02 -2.86
CA PHE A 318 -1.21 -17.88 -2.49
C PHE A 318 0.17 -17.94 -3.18
N PRO A 319 0.80 -16.79 -3.45
CA PRO A 319 2.13 -16.76 -4.06
C PRO A 319 3.22 -17.11 -3.05
N VAL A 320 4.35 -17.63 -3.55
CA VAL A 320 5.50 -18.05 -2.71
C VAL A 320 6.18 -16.89 -1.97
N SER A 321 5.95 -15.67 -2.45
CA SER A 321 6.45 -14.42 -1.88
C SER A 321 5.70 -13.98 -0.62
N LEU A 322 4.51 -14.53 -0.35
CA LEU A 322 3.67 -14.10 0.77
C LEU A 322 4.37 -14.29 2.12
N ARG A 323 4.33 -13.28 2.99
CA ARG A 323 4.94 -13.31 4.33
C ARG A 323 3.96 -12.94 5.44
N SER A 324 2.98 -12.09 5.16
CA SER A 324 1.96 -11.64 6.10
C SER A 324 0.57 -11.95 5.54
N LEU A 325 -0.28 -12.59 6.36
CA LEU A 325 -1.66 -12.90 6.02
C LEU A 325 -2.59 -12.46 7.17
N SER A 326 -3.66 -11.76 6.81
CA SER A 326 -4.66 -11.28 7.75
C SER A 326 -6.06 -11.72 7.32
N PHE A 327 -6.84 -12.24 8.26
CA PHE A 327 -8.26 -12.55 8.11
C PHE A 327 -9.05 -11.68 9.09
N SER A 328 -10.05 -10.93 8.61
CA SER A 328 -10.93 -10.14 9.48
C SER A 328 -12.39 -10.27 9.05
N CYS A 329 -13.29 -10.73 9.92
CA CYS A 329 -14.67 -11.03 9.51
C CYS A 329 -14.71 -11.97 8.29
N PHE A 330 -13.79 -12.93 8.23
CA PHE A 330 -13.72 -13.93 7.15
C PHE A 330 -14.47 -15.18 7.62
N ASN A 331 -15.74 -15.26 7.25
CA ASN A 331 -16.69 -16.28 7.72
C ASN A 331 -17.06 -17.21 6.56
N VAL A 332 -16.07 -17.98 6.13
CA VAL A 332 -16.21 -19.05 5.14
C VAL A 332 -16.26 -20.39 5.86
N THR A 333 -17.10 -21.30 5.37
CA THR A 333 -17.28 -22.64 5.96
C THR A 333 -17.00 -23.73 4.92
N PRO A 334 -16.03 -24.64 5.15
CA PRO A 334 -15.05 -24.63 6.24
C PRO A 334 -14.00 -23.51 6.10
N PHE A 335 -13.38 -23.13 7.23
CA PHE A 335 -12.25 -22.20 7.22
C PHE A 335 -11.02 -22.83 6.54
N PRO A 336 -10.24 -22.08 5.73
CA PRO A 336 -9.12 -22.63 4.96
C PRO A 336 -8.00 -23.18 5.86
N SER A 337 -7.38 -24.28 5.41
CA SER A 337 -6.18 -24.84 6.05
C SER A 337 -4.95 -23.99 5.71
N LEU A 338 -4.22 -23.54 6.74
CA LEU A 338 -3.05 -22.66 6.58
C LEU A 338 -1.71 -23.40 6.79
N SER A 339 -1.75 -24.69 7.13
CA SER A 339 -0.59 -25.47 7.58
C SER A 339 0.55 -25.60 6.56
N SER A 340 0.23 -25.57 5.26
CA SER A 340 1.20 -25.68 4.16
C SER A 340 1.88 -24.35 3.82
N LEU A 341 1.38 -23.23 4.34
CA LEU A 341 1.88 -21.90 3.98
C LEU A 341 3.25 -21.61 4.62
N LYS A 342 4.04 -20.77 3.95
CA LYS A 342 5.36 -20.31 4.43
C LYS A 342 5.30 -18.83 4.79
N ILE A 343 4.46 -18.49 5.75
CA ILE A 343 4.26 -17.12 6.25
C ILE A 343 4.96 -16.90 7.60
N GLU A 344 5.28 -15.64 7.89
CA GLU A 344 5.95 -15.18 9.11
C GLU A 344 4.97 -14.54 10.10
N GLU A 345 3.90 -13.92 9.59
CA GLU A 345 2.88 -13.22 10.37
C GLU A 345 1.47 -13.65 9.97
N LEU A 346 0.63 -13.95 10.97
CA LEU A 346 -0.77 -14.32 10.82
C LEU A 346 -1.63 -13.51 11.78
N LYS A 347 -2.66 -12.86 11.24
CA LYS A 347 -3.70 -12.15 12.00
C LYS A 347 -5.06 -12.78 11.71
N VAL A 348 -5.82 -13.11 12.74
CA VAL A 348 -7.19 -13.63 12.62
C VAL A 348 -8.08 -12.85 13.58
N ASN A 349 -9.10 -12.17 13.06
CA ASN A 349 -9.95 -11.27 13.84
C ASN A 349 -11.42 -11.45 13.49
N ASP A 350 -12.30 -11.57 14.48
CA ASP A 350 -13.76 -11.64 14.29
C ASP A 350 -14.18 -12.70 13.25
N CYS A 351 -13.50 -13.86 13.23
CA CYS A 351 -13.80 -14.97 12.33
C CYS A 351 -14.67 -16.00 13.06
N SER A 352 -15.99 -15.88 12.93
CA SER A 352 -16.96 -16.67 13.70
C SER A 352 -17.12 -18.12 13.22
N THR A 353 -16.64 -18.46 12.01
CA THR A 353 -16.68 -19.84 11.49
C THR A 353 -15.48 -20.69 11.90
N VAL A 354 -14.43 -20.08 12.48
CA VAL A 354 -13.22 -20.79 12.87
C VAL A 354 -13.46 -21.55 14.17
N VAL A 355 -13.41 -22.88 14.09
CA VAL A 355 -13.48 -23.76 15.28
C VAL A 355 -12.10 -24.22 15.71
N SER A 356 -11.23 -24.54 14.76
CA SER A 356 -9.83 -24.91 15.01
C SER A 356 -8.90 -24.21 14.02
N LEU A 357 -7.70 -23.83 14.48
CA LEU A 357 -6.71 -23.12 13.68
C LEU A 357 -5.40 -23.92 13.63
N CYS A 358 -5.12 -24.55 12.48
CA CYS A 358 -3.85 -25.23 12.21
C CYS A 358 -2.83 -24.24 11.64
N LEU A 359 -1.76 -23.97 12.39
CA LEU A 359 -0.79 -22.94 12.07
C LEU A 359 0.34 -23.43 11.15
N PRO A 360 0.87 -22.56 10.27
CA PRO A 360 2.08 -22.84 9.52
C PRO A 360 3.34 -22.82 10.43
N THR A 361 4.26 -23.74 10.18
CA THR A 361 5.44 -23.95 11.04
C THR A 361 6.52 -22.87 10.96
N THR A 362 6.43 -21.97 9.96
CA THR A 362 7.33 -20.83 9.75
C THR A 362 6.93 -19.59 10.53
N LEU A 363 5.76 -19.62 11.18
CA LEU A 363 5.16 -18.46 11.82
C LEU A 363 6.03 -17.95 12.98
N THR A 364 6.24 -16.63 13.01
CA THR A 364 6.97 -15.92 14.07
C THR A 364 6.09 -14.92 14.82
N LYS A 365 4.94 -14.54 14.24
CA LYS A 365 3.98 -13.64 14.86
C LYS A 365 2.57 -14.16 14.68
N LEU A 366 1.82 -14.25 15.78
CA LEU A 366 0.42 -14.67 15.77
C LEU A 366 -0.43 -13.71 16.59
N TYR A 367 -1.51 -13.26 15.96
CA TYR A 367 -2.51 -12.40 16.57
C TYR A 367 -3.90 -12.99 16.31
N VAL A 368 -4.62 -13.35 17.37
CA VAL A 368 -5.98 -13.91 17.27
C VAL A 368 -6.90 -13.17 18.23
N PHE A 369 -7.97 -12.58 17.70
CA PHE A 369 -8.90 -11.74 18.46
C PHE A 369 -10.35 -12.06 18.08
N ASP A 370 -11.24 -12.04 19.06
CA ASP A 370 -12.70 -12.04 18.88
C ASP A 370 -13.24 -13.22 18.02
N CYS A 371 -12.55 -14.36 18.02
CA CYS A 371 -13.03 -15.59 17.39
C CYS A 371 -13.87 -16.42 18.39
N GLU A 372 -15.16 -16.12 18.48
CA GLU A 372 -16.07 -16.70 19.49
C GLU A 372 -16.18 -18.24 19.45
N ARG A 373 -15.95 -18.88 18.31
CA ARG A 373 -16.08 -20.34 18.15
C ARG A 373 -14.74 -21.07 18.16
N LEU A 374 -13.62 -20.35 18.22
CA LEU A 374 -12.30 -20.95 18.19
C LEU A 374 -12.03 -21.66 19.51
N THR A 375 -11.98 -22.99 19.48
CA THR A 375 -11.71 -23.83 20.65
C THR A 375 -10.28 -24.34 20.70
N GLU A 376 -9.62 -24.47 19.54
CA GLU A 376 -8.32 -25.13 19.44
C GLU A 376 -7.34 -24.41 18.50
N ILE A 377 -6.10 -24.21 18.95
CA ILE A 377 -4.98 -23.75 18.13
C ILE A 377 -3.94 -24.86 18.06
N ILE A 378 -3.57 -25.28 16.84
CA ILE A 378 -2.74 -26.46 16.58
C ILE A 378 -1.46 -26.07 15.85
N ASP A 379 -0.39 -26.80 16.11
CA ASP A 379 0.92 -26.64 15.46
C ASP A 379 1.63 -25.31 15.79
N LEU A 380 1.39 -24.78 16.99
CA LEU A 380 2.09 -23.59 17.48
C LEU A 380 3.59 -23.89 17.64
N ASN A 381 4.43 -23.23 16.84
CA ASN A 381 5.88 -23.41 16.89
C ASN A 381 6.54 -22.42 17.85
N ASN A 382 6.54 -22.75 19.14
CA ASN A 382 7.06 -21.90 20.21
C ASN A 382 8.53 -21.50 20.04
N GLU A 383 9.35 -22.29 19.34
CA GLU A 383 10.79 -22.00 19.17
C GLU A 383 11.05 -20.79 18.26
N LYS A 384 10.13 -20.52 17.32
CA LYS A 384 10.27 -19.41 16.35
C LYS A 384 9.38 -18.21 16.70
N MET A 385 8.43 -18.39 17.61
CA MET A 385 7.45 -17.35 17.95
C MET A 385 8.12 -16.18 18.68
N ARG A 386 7.96 -14.99 18.13
CA ARG A 386 8.46 -13.72 18.67
C ARG A 386 7.33 -12.91 19.31
N ASP A 387 6.18 -12.86 18.65
CA ASP A 387 5.00 -12.14 19.13
C ASP A 387 3.79 -13.08 19.16
N LEU A 388 3.12 -13.19 20.32
CA LEU A 388 1.92 -14.00 20.47
C LEU A 388 0.87 -13.23 21.27
N LYS A 389 -0.26 -12.93 20.63
CA LYS A 389 -1.43 -12.35 21.28
C LYS A 389 -2.68 -13.15 20.93
N ILE A 390 -3.34 -13.69 21.94
CA ILE A 390 -4.60 -14.41 21.79
C ILE A 390 -5.58 -13.80 22.79
N SER A 391 -6.69 -13.28 22.28
CA SER A 391 -7.81 -12.76 23.06
C SER A 391 -9.09 -13.40 22.53
N CYS A 392 -9.29 -14.66 22.91
CA CYS A 392 -10.44 -15.47 22.50
C CYS A 392 -10.83 -16.37 23.67
N PRO A 393 -11.93 -16.06 24.38
CA PRO A 393 -12.27 -16.75 25.62
C PRO A 393 -12.69 -18.22 25.41
N SER A 394 -13.07 -18.54 24.17
CA SER A 394 -13.47 -19.90 23.80
C SER A 394 -12.32 -20.87 23.59
N VAL A 395 -11.06 -20.38 23.54
CA VAL A 395 -9.89 -21.21 23.29
C VAL A 395 -9.61 -22.07 24.53
N LYS A 396 -9.84 -23.37 24.40
CA LYS A 396 -9.63 -24.34 25.50
C LYS A 396 -8.31 -25.09 25.37
N MET A 397 -7.71 -25.13 24.17
CA MET A 397 -6.53 -25.95 23.92
C MET A 397 -5.58 -25.29 22.92
N ILE A 398 -4.30 -25.27 23.28
CA ILE A 398 -3.19 -24.87 22.40
C ILE A 398 -2.23 -26.04 22.32
N VAL A 399 -2.03 -26.60 21.13
CA VAL A 399 -1.18 -27.77 20.88
C VAL A 399 0.14 -27.33 20.24
N PRO A 400 1.28 -27.42 20.95
CA PRO A 400 2.57 -27.08 20.37
C PRO A 400 3.00 -28.06 19.26
N TYR A 401 3.66 -27.54 18.23
CA TYR A 401 4.19 -28.34 17.12
C TYR A 401 5.16 -29.45 17.58
N VAL A 402 6.00 -29.15 18.57
CA VAL A 402 6.98 -30.08 19.13
C VAL A 402 6.29 -31.27 19.81
N SER A 403 5.16 -31.03 20.48
CA SER A 403 4.34 -32.07 21.12
C SER A 403 3.79 -33.06 20.09
N LYS A 404 3.25 -32.57 18.97
CA LYS A 404 2.77 -33.41 17.86
C LYS A 404 3.89 -34.24 17.22
N LYS A 405 5.10 -33.68 17.04
CA LYS A 405 6.27 -34.43 16.56
C LYS A 405 6.68 -35.55 17.52
N ARG A 406 6.69 -35.27 18.83
CA ARG A 406 7.03 -36.26 19.87
C ARG A 406 6.00 -37.39 19.89
N LEU A 407 4.71 -37.07 19.82
CA LEU A 407 3.63 -38.05 19.70
C LEU A 407 3.79 -38.91 18.45
N LYS A 408 3.99 -38.30 17.26
CA LYS A 408 4.18 -39.05 16.02
C LYS A 408 5.39 -39.99 16.09
N LYS A 409 6.50 -39.56 16.71
CA LYS A 409 7.68 -40.40 16.95
C LYS A 409 7.40 -41.53 17.94
N TYR A 410 6.56 -41.30 18.94
CA TYR A 410 6.12 -42.32 19.90
C TYR A 410 5.24 -43.36 19.21
N TYR A 411 4.20 -42.94 18.48
CA TYR A 411 3.31 -43.84 17.74
C TYR A 411 4.06 -44.69 16.70
N ASN A 412 5.01 -44.10 15.97
CA ASN A 412 5.82 -44.84 15.01
C ASN A 412 6.78 -45.86 15.67
N LYS A 413 7.06 -45.73 16.98
CA LYS A 413 7.85 -46.70 17.75
C LYS A 413 7.01 -47.81 18.39
N VAL A 414 5.70 -47.58 18.56
CA VAL A 414 4.79 -48.56 19.18
C VAL A 414 4.19 -49.42 18.07
N THR A 415 4.95 -50.40 17.60
CA THR A 415 4.46 -51.53 16.79
C THR A 415 3.98 -52.65 17.72
N SER A 416 2.94 -52.43 18.52
CA SER A 416 2.36 -53.49 19.36
C SER A 416 0.82 -53.46 19.35
N ASN A 417 0.25 -54.64 19.09
CA ASN A 417 -1.14 -54.93 18.73
C ASN A 417 -2.16 -54.81 19.87
N ASN A 418 -2.31 -53.65 20.53
CA ASN A 418 -3.56 -53.40 21.26
C ASN A 418 -3.91 -51.91 21.37
N PRO A 419 -4.98 -51.42 20.72
CA PRO A 419 -5.33 -49.99 20.69
C PRO A 419 -5.85 -49.45 22.04
N VAL A 420 -6.24 -50.32 22.98
CA VAL A 420 -6.85 -49.91 24.26
C VAL A 420 -5.80 -49.45 25.29
N ASP A 421 -4.59 -50.01 25.30
CA ASP A 421 -3.50 -49.59 26.21
C ASP A 421 -2.87 -48.23 25.84
N ILE A 422 -3.11 -47.78 24.60
CA ILE A 422 -2.51 -46.57 24.02
C ILE A 422 -3.25 -45.29 24.47
N LEU A 423 -4.57 -45.36 24.70
CA LEU A 423 -5.40 -44.26 25.21
C LEU A 423 -5.24 -44.03 26.73
N VAL A 424 -4.67 -44.99 27.45
CA VAL A 424 -4.48 -44.96 28.91
C VAL A 424 -3.04 -44.56 29.30
N SER A 425 -2.09 -44.57 28.37
CA SER A 425 -0.71 -44.19 28.64
C SER A 425 -0.59 -42.73 29.11
N GLN A 426 -0.26 -42.54 30.39
CA GLN A 426 0.09 -41.24 31.00
C GLN A 426 1.13 -40.47 30.17
N ARG A 427 2.04 -41.16 29.46
CA ARG A 427 3.03 -40.53 28.59
C ARG A 427 2.43 -39.88 27.34
N ALA A 428 1.36 -40.45 26.76
CA ALA A 428 0.65 -39.85 25.65
C ALA A 428 -0.12 -38.59 26.10
N ARG A 429 -0.75 -38.64 27.29
CA ARG A 429 -1.43 -37.50 27.91
C ARG A 429 -0.46 -36.37 28.29
N GLN A 430 0.70 -36.71 28.86
CA GLN A 430 1.79 -35.77 29.15
C GLN A 430 2.39 -35.15 27.88
N CYS A 431 2.54 -35.91 26.79
CA CYS A 431 3.01 -35.34 25.52
C CYS A 431 1.97 -34.40 24.87
N MET A 432 0.68 -34.60 25.15
CA MET A 432 -0.44 -33.78 24.64
C MET A 432 -0.76 -32.57 25.55
N GLY A 433 -0.17 -32.47 26.75
CA GLY A 433 -0.49 -31.42 27.72
C GLY A 433 -1.90 -31.53 28.32
N LYS A 434 -2.54 -32.71 28.28
CA LYS A 434 -3.82 -32.95 28.96
C LYS A 434 -3.55 -33.53 30.34
N THR A 435 -3.71 -32.73 31.39
CA THR A 435 -3.95 -33.22 32.76
C THR A 435 -5.44 -33.09 33.06
N ASP A 436 -6.02 -34.19 33.53
CA ASP A 436 -7.41 -34.21 33.98
C ASP A 436 -7.50 -33.34 35.26
N ASN A 437 -8.42 -32.36 35.25
CA ASN A 437 -8.78 -31.38 36.27
C ASN A 437 -8.08 -30.00 36.22
N PHE A 438 -8.92 -28.96 36.17
CA PHE A 438 -8.57 -27.55 36.22
C PHE A 438 -8.13 -27.13 37.62
N SER A 439 -6.84 -26.87 37.80
CA SER A 439 -6.23 -25.78 38.57
C SER A 439 -4.72 -26.01 38.52
N ASP A 440 -3.96 -25.00 38.11
CA ASP A 440 -2.50 -24.99 38.08
C ASP A 440 -1.81 -25.87 37.02
N VAL A 441 -1.59 -25.29 35.83
CA VAL A 441 -0.55 -25.77 34.91
C VAL A 441 0.81 -25.31 35.45
N GLU A 442 1.43 -26.12 36.31
CA GLU A 442 2.88 -26.09 36.43
C GLU A 442 3.47 -26.76 35.18
N LEU A 443 4.09 -25.94 34.32
CA LEU A 443 4.94 -26.43 33.24
C LEU A 443 6.05 -27.29 33.86
N PRO A 444 6.40 -28.47 33.29
CA PRO A 444 7.48 -29.29 33.80
C PRO A 444 8.77 -28.46 33.82
N THR A 445 9.26 -28.20 35.02
CA THR A 445 10.36 -27.27 35.35
C THR A 445 11.75 -27.74 34.93
N SER A 446 11.87 -28.86 34.22
CA SER A 446 13.14 -29.33 33.67
C SER A 446 13.21 -29.11 32.17
N ASN A 447 13.92 -28.06 31.76
CA ASN A 447 14.19 -27.59 30.39
C ASN A 447 13.17 -26.59 29.82
N ILE A 448 13.14 -25.40 30.43
CA ILE A 448 12.74 -24.15 29.78
C ILE A 448 13.78 -23.84 28.69
N PRO A 449 13.50 -23.91 27.37
CA PRO A 449 14.18 -23.01 26.46
C PRO A 449 13.60 -21.63 26.76
N LEU A 450 14.47 -20.66 27.08
CA LEU A 450 14.09 -19.28 27.36
C LEU A 450 13.13 -18.74 26.29
N VAL A 451 11.82 -18.81 26.54
CA VAL A 451 10.87 -17.88 25.96
C VAL A 451 11.23 -16.55 26.62
N ARG A 452 11.81 -15.63 25.84
CA ARG A 452 12.11 -14.28 26.34
C ARG A 452 10.82 -13.75 26.96
N ARG A 453 10.85 -13.47 28.27
CA ARG A 453 9.73 -13.02 29.13
C ARG A 453 9.01 -11.75 28.68
N SER A 454 9.34 -11.21 27.51
CA SER A 454 8.74 -10.02 26.94
C SER A 454 7.75 -10.45 25.86
N PHE A 455 6.46 -10.14 26.05
CA PHE A 455 5.39 -10.06 25.02
C PHE A 455 4.40 -11.23 24.80
N VAL A 456 4.19 -12.13 25.77
CA VAL A 456 3.03 -13.05 25.71
C VAL A 456 1.85 -12.45 26.47
N SER A 457 0.77 -12.10 25.77
CA SER A 457 -0.53 -11.76 26.38
C SER A 457 -1.58 -12.74 25.86
N VAL A 458 -1.95 -13.70 26.70
CA VAL A 458 -3.05 -14.64 26.45
C VAL A 458 -4.14 -14.30 27.45
N ASN A 459 -5.20 -13.63 26.96
CA ASN A 459 -6.41 -13.39 27.72
C ASN A 459 -7.44 -14.39 27.19
N CYS A 460 -7.45 -15.57 27.80
CA CYS A 460 -8.49 -16.58 27.62
C CYS A 460 -9.54 -16.42 28.71
#